data_AF-K1TTC8-F1
#
_entry.id   AF-K1TTC8-F1
#
_cell.length_a   1.000
_cell.length_b   1.000
_cell.length_c   1.000
_cell.angle_alpha   90.00
_cell.angle_beta   90.00
_cell.angle_gamma   90.00
#
_symmetry.space_group_name_H-M   'P 1'
#
loop_
_entity.id
_entity.type
_entity.pdbx_description
1 polymer ?
#
loop_
_entity_poly.entity_id
_entity_poly.type
_entity_poly.pdbx_seq_one_letter_code
_entity_poly.pdbx_strand_id
1 'polypeptide(L)'
;EIARKCWYDNAMGTFRVVILAHSEKDFPAIREEAERLRQKFNDGLQDSEIFYRGQPDDRFSFIFRHWGRELQAKEAYLHYLLVIVILLLVPAINLSSMTLSRMRKRMSEIGVRKAFGATANVLLRQVFYENLLLTLIAGAVGMLFSYACTFLFE
;
A
#
# COMPACT_ATOMS: atom_id res chain seq x y z
N GLU A 1 30.72 -34.11 -9.19
CA GLU A 1 29.66 -34.97 -9.73
C GLU A 1 28.24 -34.58 -9.27
N ILE A 2 28.08 -34.09 -8.02
CA ILE A 2 26.80 -33.65 -7.43
C ILE A 2 26.11 -32.53 -8.24
N ALA A 3 26.85 -31.61 -8.84
CA ALA A 3 26.29 -30.50 -9.63
C ALA A 3 25.62 -30.94 -10.95
N ARG A 4 25.88 -32.16 -11.45
CA ARG A 4 25.30 -32.66 -12.72
C ARG A 4 23.94 -33.33 -12.53
N LYS A 5 23.54 -33.69 -11.30
CA LYS A 5 22.25 -34.34 -11.00
C LYS A 5 21.09 -33.36 -10.74
N CYS A 6 21.35 -32.10 -10.41
CA CYS A 6 20.27 -31.15 -10.05
C CYS A 6 19.36 -30.74 -11.23
N TRP A 7 19.78 -30.93 -12.48
CA TRP A 7 19.05 -30.45 -13.66
C TRP A 7 18.27 -31.53 -14.42
N TYR A 8 18.26 -32.79 -13.95
CA TYR A 8 17.90 -33.94 -14.81
C TYR A 8 16.46 -34.47 -14.68
N ASP A 9 15.70 -34.09 -13.65
CA ASP A 9 14.37 -34.71 -13.40
C ASP A 9 13.17 -33.85 -13.84
N ASN A 10 13.34 -32.90 -14.77
CA ASN A 10 12.27 -31.94 -15.16
C ASN A 10 11.59 -31.22 -13.96
N ALA A 11 12.17 -31.32 -12.77
CA ALA A 11 11.62 -30.81 -11.50
C ALA A 11 12.08 -29.38 -11.20
N MET A 12 13.08 -28.87 -11.93
CA MET A 12 13.57 -27.50 -11.82
C MET A 12 13.09 -26.66 -13.01
N GLY A 13 12.34 -25.60 -12.71
CA GLY A 13 11.85 -24.62 -13.67
C GLY A 13 11.03 -23.53 -12.97
N THR A 14 10.79 -22.42 -13.66
CA THR A 14 9.96 -21.33 -13.14
C THR A 14 8.49 -21.71 -13.25
N PHE A 15 7.99 -22.52 -12.31
CA PHE A 15 6.58 -22.88 -12.22
C PHE A 15 5.87 -22.02 -11.17
N ARG A 16 4.66 -21.55 -11.49
CA ARG A 16 3.82 -20.77 -10.58
C ARG A 16 2.44 -21.41 -10.51
N VAL A 17 2.02 -21.73 -9.30
CA VAL A 17 0.66 -22.19 -9.01
C VAL A 17 -0.05 -21.12 -8.21
N VAL A 18 -1.30 -20.83 -8.57
CA VAL A 18 -2.17 -19.93 -7.82
C VAL A 18 -3.35 -20.75 -7.34
N ILE A 19 -3.55 -20.77 -6.02
CA ILE A 19 -4.65 -21.47 -5.37
C ILE A 19 -5.64 -20.40 -4.90
N LEU A 20 -6.88 -20.48 -5.35
CA LEU A 20 -7.96 -19.62 -4.86
C LEU A 20 -8.61 -20.27 -3.64
N ALA A 21 -8.38 -19.70 -2.45
CA ALA A 21 -9.06 -20.13 -1.24
C ALA A 21 -10.50 -19.59 -1.20
N HIS A 22 -11.41 -20.32 -0.55
CA HIS A 22 -12.78 -19.84 -0.33
C HIS A 22 -12.85 -18.79 0.80
N SER A 23 -11.98 -18.93 1.81
CA SER A 23 -11.83 -17.99 2.91
C SER A 23 -10.36 -17.86 3.37
N GLU A 24 -10.03 -16.74 4.03
CA GLU A 24 -8.72 -16.55 4.68
C GLU A 24 -8.43 -17.64 5.73
N LYS A 25 -9.48 -18.17 6.36
CA LYS A 25 -9.38 -19.27 7.34
C LYS A 25 -8.86 -20.57 6.74
N ASP A 26 -8.92 -20.73 5.41
CA ASP A 26 -8.45 -21.94 4.73
C ASP A 26 -6.93 -21.90 4.49
N PHE A 27 -6.27 -20.75 4.68
CA PHE A 27 -4.84 -20.60 4.41
C PHE A 27 -3.95 -21.58 5.20
N PRO A 28 -4.17 -21.82 6.52
CA PRO A 28 -3.39 -22.82 7.25
C PRO A 28 -3.61 -24.24 6.72
N ALA A 29 -4.87 -24.62 6.43
CA ALA A 29 -5.19 -25.94 5.90
C ALA A 29 -4.58 -26.19 4.51
N ILE A 30 -4.61 -25.19 3.63
CA ILE A 30 -3.96 -25.25 2.31
C ILE A 30 -2.44 -25.39 2.45
N ARG A 31 -1.82 -24.69 3.41
CA ARG A 31 -0.39 -24.76 3.69
C ARG A 31 0.03 -26.14 4.20
N GLU A 32 -0.74 -26.70 5.13
CA GLU A 32 -0.50 -28.06 5.65
C GLU A 32 -0.62 -29.12 4.54
N GLU A 33 -1.65 -29.00 3.69
CA GLU A 33 -1.83 -29.92 2.57
C GLU A 33 -0.70 -29.80 1.54
N ALA A 34 -0.24 -28.58 1.26
CA ALA A 34 0.91 -28.35 0.38
C ALA A 34 2.20 -28.98 0.93
N GLU A 35 2.48 -28.82 2.24
CA GLU A 35 3.61 -29.48 2.90
C GLU A 35 3.50 -31.00 2.84
N ARG A 36 2.30 -31.56 3.07
CA ARG A 36 2.05 -32.99 2.98
C ARG A 36 2.33 -33.53 1.57
N LEU A 37 1.86 -32.84 0.54
CA LEU A 37 2.11 -33.20 -0.86
C LEU A 37 3.59 -33.08 -1.22
N ARG A 38 4.29 -32.06 -0.69
CA ARG A 38 5.74 -31.88 -0.84
C ARG A 38 6.51 -33.06 -0.27
N GLN A 39 6.20 -33.45 0.97
CA GLN A 39 6.84 -34.58 1.65
C GLN A 39 6.65 -35.87 0.85
N LYS A 40 5.40 -36.16 0.46
CA LYS A 40 5.07 -37.33 -0.37
C LYS A 40 5.82 -37.36 -1.70
N PHE A 41 6.05 -36.21 -2.32
CA PHE A 41 6.82 -36.11 -3.55
C PHE A 41 8.32 -36.32 -3.29
N ASN A 42 8.85 -35.74 -2.22
CA ASN A 42 10.25 -35.86 -1.82
C ASN A 42 10.62 -37.29 -1.39
N ASP A 43 9.72 -38.04 -0.77
CA ASP A 43 9.94 -39.46 -0.44
C ASP A 43 10.21 -40.33 -1.69
N GLY A 44 9.78 -39.87 -2.87
CA GLY A 44 10.04 -40.50 -4.15
C GLY A 44 11.37 -40.11 -4.81
N LEU A 45 12.10 -39.14 -4.24
CA LEU A 45 13.36 -38.63 -4.77
C LEU A 45 14.55 -39.24 -4.01
N GLN A 46 15.57 -39.76 -4.72
CA GLN A 46 16.73 -40.39 -4.09
C GLN A 46 17.83 -39.40 -3.67
N ASP A 47 18.09 -38.37 -4.48
CA ASP A 47 19.25 -37.47 -4.32
C ASP A 47 18.88 -35.97 -4.34
N SER A 48 17.58 -35.64 -4.32
CA SER A 48 17.09 -34.26 -4.47
C SER A 48 15.89 -33.98 -3.58
N GLU A 49 15.77 -32.72 -3.14
CA GLU A 49 14.62 -32.25 -2.36
C GLU A 49 13.98 -31.07 -3.08
N ILE A 50 12.66 -31.13 -3.28
CA ILE A 50 11.90 -29.95 -3.70
C ILE A 50 11.75 -29.02 -2.50
N PHE A 51 12.30 -27.83 -2.66
CA PHE A 51 12.22 -26.74 -1.71
C PHE A 51 11.56 -25.50 -2.34
N TYR A 52 10.39 -25.12 -1.83
CA TYR A 52 9.63 -23.96 -2.31
C TYR A 52 9.71 -22.74 -1.39
N ARG A 53 10.70 -22.67 -0.47
CA ARG A 53 10.96 -21.48 0.38
C ARG A 53 9.73 -21.01 1.18
N GLY A 54 9.09 -21.93 1.91
CA GLY A 54 7.97 -21.61 2.81
C GLY A 54 6.65 -21.19 2.14
N GLN A 55 6.52 -21.38 0.83
CA GLN A 55 5.28 -21.19 0.07
C GLN A 55 4.25 -22.29 0.38
N PRO A 56 2.94 -22.10 0.14
CA PRO A 56 2.27 -20.96 -0.50
C PRO A 56 2.28 -19.66 0.32
N ASP A 57 2.46 -18.52 -0.37
CA ASP A 57 2.36 -17.18 0.22
C ASP A 57 0.93 -16.64 0.09
N ASP A 58 0.48 -15.81 1.04
CA ASP A 58 -0.69 -14.97 0.81
C ASP A 58 -0.37 -13.89 -0.25
N ARG A 59 -1.41 -13.26 -0.81
CA ARG A 59 -1.24 -12.29 -1.90
C ARG A 59 -0.35 -11.11 -1.52
N PHE A 60 -0.41 -10.66 -0.27
CA PHE A 60 0.38 -9.54 0.20
C PHE A 60 1.84 -9.97 0.35
N SER A 61 2.11 -11.07 1.06
CA SER A 61 3.46 -11.64 1.21
C SER A 61 4.11 -11.92 -0.13
N PHE A 62 3.36 -12.38 -1.14
CA PHE A 62 3.84 -12.58 -2.50
C PHE A 62 4.34 -11.27 -3.16
N ILE A 63 3.60 -10.16 -3.03
CA ILE A 63 3.97 -8.88 -3.63
C ILE A 63 5.25 -8.32 -2.99
N PHE A 64 5.43 -8.51 -1.69
CA PHE A 64 6.57 -7.98 -0.94
C PHE A 64 7.78 -8.93 -0.88
N ARG A 65 7.64 -10.16 -1.36
CA ARG A 65 8.74 -11.12 -1.46
C ARG A 65 9.72 -10.67 -2.55
N HIS A 66 10.81 -10.06 -2.12
CA HIS A 66 11.97 -9.78 -2.99
C HIS A 66 12.94 -10.97 -2.96
N TRP A 67 13.46 -11.35 -4.13
CA TRP A 67 14.33 -12.51 -4.37
C TRP A 67 15.26 -12.82 -3.19
N GLY A 68 14.89 -13.83 -2.39
CA GLY A 68 15.74 -14.39 -1.32
C GLY A 68 15.61 -13.79 0.08
N ARG A 69 14.79 -12.75 0.31
CA ARG A 69 14.44 -12.32 1.68
C ARG A 69 13.00 -12.71 2.00
N GLU A 70 12.83 -13.55 3.02
CA GLU A 70 11.56 -13.66 3.74
C GLU A 70 11.38 -12.39 4.56
N LEU A 71 10.96 -11.31 3.90
CA LEU A 71 10.54 -10.11 4.60
C LEU A 71 9.28 -10.48 5.37
N GLN A 72 9.31 -10.40 6.71
CA GLN A 72 8.09 -10.58 7.49
C GLN A 72 7.08 -9.54 7.02
N ALA A 73 5.96 -9.98 6.42
CA ALA A 73 4.95 -9.12 5.82
C ALA A 73 4.49 -7.98 6.76
N LYS A 74 4.53 -8.24 8.08
CA LYS A 74 4.23 -7.25 9.12
C LYS A 74 5.20 -6.07 9.14
N GLU A 75 6.50 -6.30 8.98
CA GLU A 75 7.50 -5.22 8.98
C GLU A 75 7.37 -4.34 7.73
N ALA A 76 7.13 -4.96 6.58
CA ALA A 76 6.84 -4.25 5.33
C ALA A 76 5.59 -3.38 5.49
N TYR A 77 4.51 -3.94 6.04
CA TYR A 77 3.27 -3.22 6.28
C TYR A 77 3.48 -1.97 7.14
N LEU A 78 4.19 -2.11 8.27
CA LEU A 78 4.47 -0.99 9.17
C LEU A 78 5.31 0.09 8.49
N HIS A 79 6.31 -0.29 7.71
CA HIS A 79 7.15 0.66 6.99
C HIS A 79 6.34 1.46 5.96
N TYR A 80 5.54 0.80 5.13
CA TYR A 80 4.68 1.49 4.15
C TYR A 80 3.61 2.35 4.81
N LEU A 81 2.97 1.85 5.89
CA LEU A 81 2.00 2.62 6.65
C LEU A 81 2.64 3.92 7.17
N LEU A 82 3.84 3.83 7.73
CA LEU A 82 4.58 4.97 8.25
C LEU A 82 4.89 5.98 7.13
N VAL A 83 5.37 5.51 5.97
CA VAL A 83 5.64 6.37 4.81
C VAL A 83 4.37 7.08 4.34
N ILE A 84 3.26 6.36 4.19
CA ILE A 84 1.97 6.93 3.78
C ILE A 84 1.51 7.99 4.79
N VAL A 85 1.61 7.70 6.09
CA VAL A 85 1.22 8.64 7.15
C VAL A 85 2.06 9.92 7.07
N ILE A 86 3.38 9.82 6.90
CA ILE A 86 4.26 11.00 6.76
C ILE A 86 3.90 11.80 5.51
N LEU A 87 3.72 11.12 4.37
CA LEU A 87 3.37 11.77 3.10
C LEU A 87 2.02 12.49 3.14
N LEU A 88 1.07 12.03 3.96
CA LEU A 88 -0.21 12.71 4.16
C LEU A 88 -0.11 13.83 5.22
N LEU A 89 0.67 13.64 6.28
CA LEU A 89 0.80 14.61 7.37
C LEU A 89 1.55 15.87 6.95
N VAL A 90 2.66 15.75 6.21
CA VAL A 90 3.48 16.92 5.83
C VAL A 90 2.66 17.96 5.04
N PRO A 91 1.91 17.60 3.99
CA PRO A 91 1.04 18.53 3.28
C PRO A 91 -0.11 19.05 4.15
N ALA A 92 -0.69 18.20 5.01
CA ALA A 92 -1.80 18.59 5.88
C ALA A 92 -1.39 19.66 6.91
N ILE A 93 -0.19 19.53 7.50
CA ILE A 93 0.37 20.52 8.42
C ILE A 93 0.64 21.84 7.69
N ASN A 94 1.22 21.77 6.49
CA ASN A 94 1.48 22.95 5.67
C ASN A 94 0.17 23.68 5.30
N LEU A 95 -0.83 22.93 4.83
CA LEU A 95 -2.15 23.46 4.48
C LEU A 95 -2.82 24.13 5.68
N SER A 96 -2.80 23.46 6.84
CA SER A 96 -3.35 24.01 8.09
C SER A 96 -2.66 25.32 8.48
N SER A 97 -1.34 25.39 8.35
CA SER A 97 -0.55 26.58 8.66
C SER A 97 -0.87 27.74 7.71
N MET A 98 -1.02 27.46 6.41
CA MET A 98 -1.45 28.46 5.41
C MET A 98 -2.86 28.97 5.69
N THR A 99 -3.81 28.09 5.98
CA THR A 99 -5.19 28.46 6.31
C THR A 99 -5.25 29.33 7.57
N LEU A 100 -4.50 28.97 8.61
CA LEU A 100 -4.39 29.78 9.83
C LEU A 100 -3.83 31.18 9.55
N SER A 101 -2.79 31.30 8.72
CA SER A 101 -2.22 32.60 8.32
C SER A 101 -3.24 33.46 7.57
N ARG A 102 -4.00 32.88 6.64
CA ARG A 102 -5.09 33.58 5.92
C ARG A 102 -6.19 34.03 6.87
N MET A 103 -6.59 33.17 7.82
CA MET A 103 -7.61 33.52 8.81
C MET A 103 -7.18 34.67 9.71
N ARG A 104 -5.91 34.72 10.14
CA ARG A 104 -5.36 35.85 10.93
C ARG A 104 -5.49 37.18 10.18
N LYS A 105 -5.18 37.22 8.88
CA LYS A 105 -5.32 38.44 8.06
C LYS A 105 -6.76 38.91 7.93
N ARG A 106 -7.73 37.99 7.92
CA ARG A 106 -9.17 38.29 7.83
C ARG A 106 -9.82 38.53 9.19
N MET A 107 -9.09 38.31 10.29
CA MET A 107 -9.65 38.32 11.65
C MET A 107 -10.21 39.68 12.07
N SER A 108 -9.62 40.78 11.61
CA SER A 108 -10.13 42.13 11.85
C SER A 108 -11.48 42.36 11.16
N GLU A 109 -11.60 42.01 9.88
CA GLU A 109 -12.85 42.07 9.11
C GLU A 109 -13.94 41.19 9.75
N ILE A 110 -13.56 39.99 10.16
CA ILE A 110 -14.45 39.03 10.84
C ILE A 110 -14.93 39.60 12.19
N GLY A 111 -14.04 40.22 12.96
CA GLY A 111 -14.36 40.86 14.24
C GLY A 111 -15.35 42.00 14.08
N VAL A 112 -15.16 42.85 13.05
CA VAL A 112 -16.09 43.93 12.71
C VAL A 112 -17.45 43.36 12.31
N ARG A 113 -17.51 42.40 11.37
CA ARG A 113 -18.77 41.76 10.94
C ARG A 113 -19.52 41.12 12.12
N LYS A 114 -18.80 40.47 13.03
CA LYS A 114 -19.39 39.84 14.23
C LYS A 114 -19.95 40.88 15.20
N ALA A 115 -19.30 42.04 15.35
CA ALA A 115 -19.81 43.16 16.15
C ALA A 115 -21.10 43.77 15.56
N PHE A 116 -21.28 43.71 14.24
CA PHE A 116 -22.51 44.09 13.54
C PHE A 116 -23.55 42.96 13.46
N GLY A 117 -23.39 41.86 14.22
CA GLY A 117 -24.39 40.79 14.36
C GLY A 117 -24.21 39.59 13.41
N ALA A 118 -23.12 39.50 12.66
CA ALA A 118 -22.87 38.33 11.81
C ALA A 118 -22.65 37.05 12.65
N THR A 119 -23.37 35.99 12.32
CA THR A 119 -23.30 34.71 13.02
C THR A 119 -22.01 33.95 12.66
N ALA A 120 -21.35 33.34 13.65
CA ALA A 120 -20.11 32.58 13.45
C ALA A 120 -20.24 31.44 12.41
N ASN A 121 -21.44 30.87 12.27
CA ASN A 121 -21.72 29.81 11.29
C ASN A 121 -21.60 30.26 9.83
N VAL A 122 -22.01 31.48 9.50
CA VAL A 122 -21.91 32.01 8.12
C VAL A 122 -20.46 32.07 7.69
N LEU A 123 -19.63 32.49 8.65
CA LEU A 123 -18.22 32.74 8.46
C LEU A 123 -17.41 31.44 8.37
N LEU A 124 -17.72 30.46 9.23
CA LEU A 124 -17.19 29.10 9.14
C LEU A 124 -17.56 28.42 7.82
N ARG A 125 -18.82 28.53 7.38
CA ARG A 125 -19.26 28.00 6.08
C ARG A 125 -18.48 28.61 4.92
N GLN A 126 -18.30 29.93 4.90
CA GLN A 126 -17.55 30.59 3.83
C GLN A 126 -16.12 30.05 3.73
N VAL A 127 -15.40 29.97 4.87
CA VAL A 127 -14.02 29.45 4.90
C VAL A 127 -13.98 27.99 4.48
N PHE A 128 -14.94 27.17 4.91
CA PHE A 128 -15.03 25.78 4.51
C PHE A 128 -15.24 25.64 3.00
N TYR A 129 -16.17 26.39 2.40
CA TYR A 129 -16.42 26.35 0.95
C TYR A 129 -15.22 26.84 0.14
N GLU A 130 -14.55 27.90 0.59
CA GLU A 130 -13.35 28.43 -0.06
C GLU A 130 -12.22 27.39 -0.08
N ASN A 131 -11.99 26.71 1.06
CA ASN A 131 -11.01 25.63 1.13
C ASN A 131 -11.43 24.41 0.33
N LEU A 132 -12.69 23.99 0.40
CA LEU A 132 -13.21 22.85 -0.35
C LEU A 132 -13.04 23.05 -1.86
N LEU A 133 -13.40 24.23 -2.36
CA LEU A 133 -13.28 24.56 -3.78
C LEU A 133 -11.81 24.60 -4.23
N LEU A 134 -10.93 25.20 -3.43
CA LEU A 134 -9.48 25.17 -3.68
C LEU A 134 -8.92 23.74 -3.69
N THR A 135 -9.31 22.90 -2.74
CA THR A 135 -8.87 21.50 -2.65
C THR A 135 -9.37 20.68 -3.83
N LEU A 136 -10.62 20.89 -4.28
CA LEU A 136 -11.17 20.21 -5.46
C LEU A 136 -10.41 20.59 -6.74
N ILE A 137 -10.14 21.88 -6.94
CA ILE A 137 -9.36 22.35 -8.11
C ILE A 137 -7.93 21.78 -8.05
N ALA A 138 -7.27 21.86 -6.89
CA ALA A 138 -5.93 21.30 -6.71
C ALA A 138 -5.91 19.78 -6.97
N GLY A 139 -6.92 19.05 -6.51
CA GLY A 139 -7.08 17.61 -6.76
C GLY A 139 -7.26 17.30 -8.25
N ALA A 140 -8.11 18.05 -8.95
CA ALA A 140 -8.30 17.89 -10.39
C ALA A 140 -7.02 18.18 -11.18
N VAL A 141 -6.32 19.27 -10.85
CA VAL A 141 -5.03 19.62 -11.47
C VAL A 141 -3.98 18.55 -11.18
N GLY A 142 -3.90 18.07 -9.94
CA GLY A 142 -2.98 17.00 -9.55
C GLY A 142 -3.26 15.69 -10.28
N MET A 143 -4.52 15.34 -10.49
CA MET A 143 -4.93 14.15 -11.25
C MET A 143 -4.54 14.28 -12.73
N LEU A 144 -4.80 15.43 -13.35
CA LEU A 144 -4.38 15.72 -14.72
C LEU A 144 -2.86 15.66 -14.86
N PHE A 145 -2.13 16.24 -13.91
CA PHE A 145 -0.67 16.21 -13.89
C PHE A 145 -0.14 14.78 -13.74
N SER A 146 -0.72 13.98 -12.85
CA SER A 146 -0.36 12.57 -12.70
C SER A 146 -0.55 11.80 -14.00
N TYR A 147 -1.68 11.98 -14.66
CA TYR A 147 -1.96 11.33 -15.95
C TYR A 147 -0.98 11.77 -17.03
N ALA A 148 -0.68 13.07 -17.12
CA ALA A 148 0.29 13.60 -18.08
C ALA A 148 1.71 13.06 -17.83
N CYS A 149 2.13 12.94 -16.57
CA CYS A 149 3.40 12.30 -16.23
C CYS A 149 3.43 10.84 -16.66
N THR A 150 2.39 10.05 -16.34
CA THR A 150 2.33 8.66 -16.77
C THR A 150 2.47 8.53 -18.29
N PHE A 151 1.76 9.36 -19.05
CA PHE A 151 1.84 9.37 -20.52
C PHE A 151 3.22 9.80 -21.07
N LEU A 152 3.95 10.67 -20.37
CA LEU A 152 5.28 11.13 -20.79
C LEU A 152 6.40 10.13 -20.47
N PHE A 153 6.21 9.29 -19.45
CA PHE A 153 7.21 8.32 -18.99
C PHE A 153 6.98 6.89 -19.52
N GLU A 154 5.85 6.63 -20.19
CA GLU A 154 5.64 5.49 -21.09
C GLU A 154 6.27 5.75 -22.47
#